data_AF-A0A2N2L0G1-F1
#
_entry.id   AF-A0A2N2L0G1-F1
#
_cell.length_a   1.000
_cell.length_b   1.000
_cell.length_c   1.000
_cell.angle_alpha   90.00
_cell.angle_beta   90.00
_cell.angle_gamma   90.00
#
_symmetry.space_group_name_H-M   'P 1'
#
loop_
_entity.id
_entity.type
_entity.pdbx_description
1 polymer ?
#
loop_
_entity_poly.entity_id
_entity_poly.type
_entity_poly.pdbx_seq_one_letter_code
_entity_poly.pdbx_strand_id
1 'polypeptide(L)'
;MKKLLILSILLIVGLTLGALTVPRMYVQKLVLDNGQDPVVTADSGRSANEYILTAQIVEFPDSIMSTQTKPMHSIAVKQVGDGVRFPFTVVASVQLGNFGVDWKPGMTMHMVLTHRASGETKAWDIVIPEGTALIKHLDNPITIPPWSRQ
;
A
#
# COMPACT_ATOMS: atom_id res chain seq x y z
N MET A 1 -37.19 22.47 -24.61
CA MET A 1 -36.46 21.18 -24.65
C MET A 1 -34.95 21.32 -24.52
N LYS A 2 -34.27 22.22 -25.25
CA LYS A 2 -32.79 22.43 -25.12
C LYS A 2 -32.30 22.78 -23.70
N LYS A 3 -33.07 23.59 -22.95
CA LYS A 3 -32.72 23.99 -21.57
C LYS A 3 -32.78 22.83 -20.55
N LEU A 4 -33.71 21.89 -20.75
CA LEU A 4 -33.79 20.67 -19.91
C LEU A 4 -32.61 19.74 -20.20
N LEU A 5 -32.23 19.62 -21.48
CA LEU A 5 -31.10 18.79 -21.89
C LEU A 5 -29.75 19.27 -21.33
N ILE A 6 -29.55 20.60 -21.26
CA ILE A 6 -28.36 21.20 -20.64
C ILE A 6 -28.33 20.93 -19.12
N LEU A 7 -29.48 21.04 -18.44
CA LEU A 7 -29.58 20.77 -17.00
C LEU A 7 -29.31 19.29 -16.68
N SER A 8 -29.80 18.38 -17.53
CA SER A 8 -29.53 16.93 -17.42
C SER A 8 -28.05 16.61 -17.61
N ILE A 9 -27.37 17.24 -18.58
CA ILE A 9 -25.93 17.05 -18.79
C ILE A 9 -25.13 17.61 -17.61
N LEU A 10 -25.47 18.79 -17.09
CA LEU A 10 -24.81 19.37 -15.91
C LEU A 10 -25.01 18.52 -14.65
N LEU A 11 -26.20 17.92 -14.47
CA LEU A 11 -26.47 17.03 -13.35
C LEU A 11 -25.69 15.72 -13.46
N ILE A 12 -25.59 15.14 -14.67
CA ILE A 12 -24.78 13.94 -14.93
C ILE A 12 -23.29 14.23 -14.71
N VAL A 13 -22.77 15.35 -15.23
CA VAL A 13 -21.38 15.77 -15.03
C VAL A 13 -21.09 16.04 -13.54
N GLY A 14 -22.01 16.72 -12.84
CA GLY A 14 -21.91 16.98 -11.40
C GLY A 14 -21.93 15.72 -10.53
N LEU A 15 -22.66 14.67 -10.95
CA LEU A 15 -22.69 13.37 -10.28
C LEU A 15 -21.45 12.51 -10.58
N THR A 16 -20.78 12.71 -11.72
CA THR A 16 -19.55 11.98 -12.10
C THR A 16 -18.25 12.60 -11.56
N LEU A 17 -18.30 13.79 -10.97
CA LEU A 17 -17.16 14.40 -10.25
C LEU A 17 -16.89 13.76 -8.88
N GLY A 18 -17.42 12.55 -8.63
CA GLY A 18 -17.12 11.77 -7.45
C GLY A 18 -15.61 11.55 -7.30
N ALA A 19 -15.09 12.09 -6.20
CA ALA A 19 -13.82 11.74 -5.56
C ALA A 19 -12.68 11.35 -6.51
N LEU A 20 -11.99 12.35 -7.07
CA LEU A 20 -10.63 12.14 -7.57
C LEU A 20 -9.73 11.83 -6.37
N THR A 21 -9.60 10.55 -6.03
CA THR A 21 -8.69 10.07 -4.98
C THR A 21 -7.27 10.53 -5.31
N VAL A 22 -6.64 11.28 -4.42
CA VAL A 22 -5.29 11.81 -4.66
C VAL A 22 -4.30 10.64 -4.73
N PRO A 23 -3.59 10.41 -5.85
CA PRO A 23 -2.61 9.33 -5.91
C PRO A 23 -1.40 9.72 -5.06
N ARG A 24 -1.06 8.88 -4.09
CA ARG A 24 0.12 9.04 -3.23
C ARG A 24 0.61 7.68 -2.77
N MET A 25 1.90 7.44 -2.95
CA MET A 25 2.52 6.17 -2.57
C MET A 25 3.07 6.24 -1.14
N TYR A 26 2.88 5.15 -0.40
CA TYR A 26 3.62 4.80 0.81
C TYR A 26 4.63 3.70 0.48
N VAL A 27 5.86 3.82 1.00
CA VAL A 27 6.94 2.84 0.84
C VAL A 27 7.67 2.68 2.17
N GLN A 28 7.81 1.43 2.62
CA GLN A 28 8.43 1.05 3.88
C GLN A 28 9.44 -0.06 3.65
N LYS A 29 10.69 0.15 4.07
CA LYS A 29 11.71 -0.90 4.04
C LYS A 29 11.38 -2.00 5.03
N LEU A 30 11.56 -3.24 4.60
CA LEU A 30 11.35 -4.44 5.39
C LEU A 30 12.68 -5.19 5.53
N VAL A 31 12.93 -5.76 6.71
CA VAL A 31 14.10 -6.60 6.99
C VAL A 31 13.69 -7.79 7.84
N LEU A 32 14.48 -8.86 7.79
CA LEU A 32 14.39 -9.95 8.75
C LEU A 32 15.03 -9.53 10.09
N ASP A 33 14.81 -10.32 11.14
CA ASP A 33 15.36 -10.07 12.48
C ASP A 33 16.88 -10.14 12.58
N ASN A 34 17.52 -10.89 11.69
CA ASN A 34 18.95 -10.88 11.48
C ASN A 34 19.47 -9.68 10.64
N GLY A 35 18.60 -8.74 10.28
CA GLY A 35 18.91 -7.53 9.52
C GLY A 35 19.09 -7.74 8.01
N GLN A 36 18.93 -8.96 7.50
CA GLN A 36 19.00 -9.25 6.06
C GLN A 36 17.70 -8.87 5.35
N ASP A 37 17.78 -8.73 4.02
CA ASP A 37 16.58 -8.60 3.21
C ASP A 37 15.78 -9.93 3.20
N PRO A 38 14.46 -9.89 3.33
CA PRO A 38 13.61 -11.07 3.19
C PRO A 38 13.68 -11.61 1.76
N VAL A 39 13.57 -12.93 1.61
CA VAL A 39 13.43 -13.56 0.29
C VAL A 39 12.08 -13.17 -0.30
N VAL A 40 12.08 -12.72 -1.55
CA VAL A 40 10.88 -12.40 -2.31
C VAL A 40 10.94 -13.01 -3.70
N THR A 41 9.93 -13.80 -4.04
CA THR A 41 9.67 -14.26 -5.42
C THR A 41 8.33 -13.71 -5.86
N ALA A 42 8.20 -13.26 -7.11
CA ALA A 42 6.96 -12.65 -7.58
C ALA A 42 6.62 -13.11 -9.00
N ASP A 43 5.36 -13.47 -9.21
CA ASP A 43 4.82 -13.66 -10.55
C ASP A 43 4.67 -12.30 -11.25
N SER A 44 4.65 -12.31 -12.59
CA SER A 44 4.52 -11.08 -13.39
C SER A 44 3.32 -10.25 -12.95
N GLY A 45 3.58 -9.00 -12.51
CA GLY A 45 2.54 -8.05 -12.08
C GLY A 45 1.93 -8.32 -10.69
N ARG A 46 2.50 -9.24 -9.90
CA ARG A 46 2.02 -9.61 -8.55
C ARG A 46 3.00 -9.20 -7.46
N SER A 47 2.50 -9.16 -6.23
CA SER A 47 3.29 -9.01 -5.01
C SER A 47 4.12 -10.27 -4.75
N ALA A 48 5.11 -10.18 -3.85
CA ALA A 48 5.86 -11.32 -3.35
C ALA A 48 4.94 -12.46 -2.90
N ASN A 49 5.28 -13.68 -3.32
CA ASN A 49 4.53 -14.91 -3.08
C ASN A 49 4.60 -15.32 -1.61
N GLU A 50 5.66 -14.98 -0.91
CA GLU A 50 5.94 -15.35 0.48
C GLU A 50 5.04 -14.61 1.48
N TYR A 51 4.45 -13.48 1.08
CA TYR A 51 3.76 -12.58 1.99
C TYR A 51 2.34 -12.21 1.54
N ILE A 52 1.44 -12.08 2.52
CA ILE A 52 0.16 -11.39 2.38
C ILE A 52 0.31 -10.06 3.11
N LEU A 53 0.12 -8.95 2.40
CA LEU A 53 0.06 -7.62 3.02
C LEU A 53 -1.36 -7.12 2.91
N THR A 54 -1.91 -6.68 4.03
CA THR A 54 -3.22 -6.05 4.15
C THR A 54 -3.02 -4.64 4.71
N ALA A 55 -3.73 -3.67 4.15
CA ALA A 55 -3.74 -2.28 4.59
C ALA A 55 -5.18 -1.79 4.76
N GLN A 56 -5.44 -0.99 5.78
CA GLN A 56 -6.75 -0.44 6.11
C GLN A 56 -6.58 1.00 6.62
N ILE A 57 -7.46 1.91 6.23
CA ILE A 57 -7.60 3.20 6.90
C ILE A 57 -8.48 3.00 8.12
N VAL A 58 -7.93 3.23 9.32
CA VAL A 58 -8.56 2.91 10.61
C VAL A 58 -9.91 3.61 10.76
N GLU A 59 -10.01 4.85 10.27
CA GLU A 59 -11.23 5.66 10.30
C GLU A 59 -12.34 5.11 9.39
N PHE A 60 -12.01 4.19 8.47
CA PHE A 60 -12.95 3.56 7.54
C PHE A 60 -12.77 2.03 7.56
N PRO A 61 -13.50 1.31 8.42
CA PRO A 61 -13.31 -0.14 8.58
C PRO A 61 -13.42 -0.96 7.29
N ASP A 62 -14.25 -0.53 6.33
CA ASP A 62 -14.45 -1.22 5.05
C ASP A 62 -13.35 -0.94 4.00
N SER A 63 -12.36 -0.10 4.31
CA SER A 63 -11.31 0.34 3.38
C SER A 63 -10.19 -0.69 3.17
N ILE A 64 -10.45 -1.98 3.34
CA ILE A 64 -9.38 -3.00 3.33
C ILE A 64 -8.84 -3.22 1.90
N MET A 65 -7.52 -3.12 1.75
CA MET A 65 -6.77 -3.56 0.57
C MET A 65 -5.85 -4.72 0.91
N SER A 66 -5.71 -5.69 0.01
CA SER A 66 -4.83 -6.85 0.21
C SER A 66 -4.09 -7.23 -1.07
N THR A 67 -2.85 -7.71 -0.93
CA THR A 67 -2.07 -8.28 -2.04
C THR A 67 -2.71 -9.51 -2.67
N GLN A 68 -3.66 -10.15 -1.99
CA GLN A 68 -4.40 -11.29 -2.55
C GLN A 68 -5.44 -10.86 -3.60
N THR A 69 -6.02 -9.67 -3.45
CA THR A 69 -7.14 -9.21 -4.28
C THR A 69 -6.75 -8.09 -5.23
N LYS A 70 -5.64 -7.41 -4.98
CA LYS A 70 -5.20 -6.24 -5.73
C LYS A 70 -3.90 -6.51 -6.52
N PRO A 71 -3.70 -5.81 -7.64
CA PRO A 71 -2.45 -5.89 -8.41
C PRO A 71 -1.29 -5.17 -7.71
N MET A 72 -0.06 -5.47 -8.15
CA MET A 72 1.17 -4.96 -7.54
C MET A 72 1.27 -3.43 -7.47
N HIS A 73 0.62 -2.70 -8.38
CA HIS A 73 0.65 -1.23 -8.38
C HIS A 73 -0.27 -0.60 -7.33
N SER A 74 -1.20 -1.37 -6.74
CA SER A 74 -2.07 -0.90 -5.66
C SER A 74 -1.48 -1.18 -4.29
N ILE A 75 -1.01 -2.41 -4.07
CA ILE A 75 -0.40 -2.86 -2.81
C ILE A 75 0.54 -4.03 -3.11
N ALA A 76 1.75 -4.00 -2.55
CA ALA A 76 2.74 -5.05 -2.79
C ALA A 76 3.84 -5.08 -1.74
N VAL A 77 4.34 -6.29 -1.50
CA VAL A 77 5.71 -6.54 -1.01
C VAL A 77 6.57 -6.85 -2.24
N LYS A 78 7.68 -6.16 -2.44
CA LYS A 78 8.53 -6.34 -3.63
C LYS A 78 9.97 -5.92 -3.39
N GLN A 79 10.88 -6.48 -4.19
CA GLN A 79 12.26 -6.01 -4.27
C GLN A 79 12.34 -4.76 -5.17
N VAL A 80 13.13 -3.79 -4.74
CA VAL A 80 13.48 -2.58 -5.50
C VAL A 80 15.00 -2.39 -5.47
N GLY A 81 15.52 -1.58 -6.37
CA GLY A 81 16.97 -1.40 -6.58
C GLY A 81 17.44 -2.06 -7.88
N ASP A 82 18.67 -1.77 -8.28
CA ASP A 82 19.30 -2.33 -9.48
C ASP A 82 20.59 -3.11 -9.15
N GLY A 83 20.99 -3.14 -7.88
CA GLY A 83 22.22 -3.77 -7.40
C GLY A 83 23.50 -3.04 -7.83
N VAL A 84 23.40 -1.94 -8.58
CA VAL A 84 24.54 -1.20 -9.13
C VAL A 84 24.58 0.21 -8.56
N ARG A 85 23.53 1.02 -8.80
CA ARG A 85 23.38 2.37 -8.26
C ARG A 85 22.67 2.35 -6.92
N PHE A 86 21.71 1.44 -6.78
CA PHE A 86 20.91 1.26 -5.58
C PHE A 86 20.93 -0.21 -5.19
N PRO A 87 21.46 -0.54 -3.98
CA PRO A 87 21.38 -1.89 -3.45
C PRO A 87 19.96 -2.42 -3.50
N PHE A 88 19.81 -3.72 -3.74
CA PHE A 88 18.51 -4.34 -3.62
C PHE A 88 17.99 -4.19 -2.19
N THR A 89 16.69 -3.97 -2.07
CA THR A 89 16.00 -3.93 -0.79
C THR A 89 14.55 -4.34 -0.97
N VAL A 90 13.97 -4.94 0.06
CA VAL A 90 12.55 -5.30 0.04
C VAL A 90 11.72 -4.21 0.71
N VAL A 91 10.60 -3.86 0.08
CA VAL A 91 9.68 -2.85 0.57
C VAL A 91 8.25 -3.34 0.57
N ALA A 92 7.48 -2.91 1.57
CA ALA A 92 6.02 -2.80 1.46
C ALA A 92 5.69 -1.50 0.72
N SER A 93 4.73 -1.55 -0.19
CA SER A 93 4.23 -0.39 -0.91
C SER A 93 2.72 -0.39 -0.97
N VAL A 94 2.11 0.78 -0.78
CA VAL A 94 0.66 0.99 -0.83
C VAL A 94 0.39 2.27 -1.62
N GLN A 95 -0.48 2.19 -2.63
CA GLN A 95 -0.99 3.35 -3.36
C GLN A 95 -2.26 3.82 -2.68
N LEU A 96 -2.20 4.95 -1.97
CA LEU A 96 -3.31 5.46 -1.18
C LEU A 96 -4.51 5.81 -2.06
N GLY A 97 -4.29 6.24 -3.31
CA GLY A 97 -5.37 6.51 -4.27
C GLY A 97 -6.17 5.28 -4.70
N ASN A 98 -5.76 4.06 -4.32
CA ASN A 98 -6.49 2.83 -4.65
C ASN A 98 -7.42 2.34 -3.54
N PHE A 99 -7.46 3.02 -2.39
CA PHE A 99 -8.50 2.80 -1.38
C PHE A 99 -9.87 3.18 -1.96
N GLY A 100 -10.93 2.48 -1.51
CA GLY A 100 -12.31 2.81 -1.88
C GLY A 100 -12.86 4.08 -1.21
N VAL A 101 -12.01 4.79 -0.45
CA VAL A 101 -12.32 6.00 0.32
C VAL A 101 -11.24 7.05 0.06
N ASP A 102 -11.62 8.32 0.15
CA ASP A 102 -10.66 9.41 0.10
C ASP A 102 -9.85 9.46 1.41
N TRP A 103 -8.56 9.18 1.30
CA TRP A 103 -7.63 9.35 2.40
C TRP A 103 -7.35 10.84 2.62
N LYS A 104 -7.06 11.22 3.87
CA LYS A 104 -6.68 12.58 4.26
C LYS A 104 -5.43 12.54 5.15
N PRO A 105 -4.58 13.57 5.11
CA PRO A 105 -3.54 13.73 6.12
C PRO A 105 -4.11 13.66 7.55
N GLY A 106 -3.35 13.07 8.46
CA GLY A 106 -3.75 12.82 9.84
C GLY A 106 -4.52 11.52 10.06
N MET A 107 -5.04 10.88 9.02
CA MET A 107 -5.64 9.54 9.13
C MET A 107 -4.59 8.46 9.37
N THR A 108 -5.00 7.36 9.98
CA THR A 108 -4.11 6.24 10.30
C THR A 108 -4.30 5.08 9.34
N MET A 109 -3.21 4.63 8.72
CA MET A 109 -3.19 3.39 7.96
C MET A 109 -2.61 2.27 8.82
N HIS A 110 -3.45 1.27 9.11
CA HIS A 110 -3.06 0.03 9.78
C HIS A 110 -2.62 -0.99 8.74
N MET A 111 -1.44 -1.58 8.93
CA MET A 111 -0.90 -2.63 8.07
C MET A 111 -0.69 -3.92 8.84
N VAL A 112 -1.00 -5.04 8.18
CA VAL A 112 -0.71 -6.38 8.66
C VAL A 112 -0.02 -7.15 7.55
N LEU A 113 1.18 -7.62 7.82
CA LEU A 113 1.95 -8.50 6.95
C LEU A 113 1.99 -9.89 7.56
N THR A 114 1.62 -10.90 6.78
CA THR A 114 1.61 -12.32 7.16
C THR A 114 2.57 -13.09 6.28
N HIS A 115 3.50 -13.82 6.87
CA HIS A 115 4.34 -14.77 6.14
C HIS A 115 3.54 -16.05 5.88
N ARG A 116 3.39 -16.44 4.60
CA ARG A 116 2.48 -17.52 4.21
C ARG A 116 2.85 -18.88 4.79
N ALA A 117 4.15 -19.20 4.82
CA ALA A 117 4.59 -20.53 5.21
C ALA A 117 4.52 -20.75 6.72
N SER A 118 4.86 -19.76 7.54
CA SER A 118 4.80 -19.87 9.00
C SER A 118 3.47 -19.40 9.60
N GLY A 119 2.69 -18.60 8.89
CA GLY A 119 1.48 -17.95 9.42
C GLY A 119 1.76 -16.80 10.40
N GLU A 120 3.04 -16.49 10.65
CA GLU A 120 3.44 -15.41 11.55
C GLU A 120 3.12 -14.05 10.95
N THR A 121 2.84 -13.09 11.83
CA THR A 121 2.39 -11.76 11.42
C THR A 121 3.22 -10.65 12.05
N LYS A 122 3.26 -9.51 11.37
CA LYS A 122 3.72 -8.23 11.88
C LYS A 122 2.71 -7.16 11.52
N ALA A 123 2.25 -6.42 12.52
CA ALA A 123 1.39 -5.27 12.33
C ALA A 123 2.12 -3.96 12.68
N TRP A 124 1.75 -2.88 12.01
CA TRP A 124 2.22 -1.53 12.32
C TRP A 124 1.26 -0.48 11.78
N ASP A 125 1.32 0.71 12.36
CA ASP A 125 0.52 1.86 11.98
C ASP A 125 1.38 2.97 11.41
N ILE A 126 0.82 3.74 10.49
CA ILE A 126 1.39 5.01 10.04
C ILE A 126 0.32 6.07 9.96
N VAL A 127 0.60 7.24 10.54
CA VAL A 127 -0.22 8.43 10.33
C VAL A 127 0.17 9.03 8.98
N ILE A 128 -0.80 9.24 8.09
CA ILE A 128 -0.57 9.82 6.78
C ILE A 128 -0.10 11.28 6.98
N PRO A 129 1.14 11.64 6.61
CA PRO A 129 1.64 13.00 6.81
C PRO A 129 0.97 13.98 5.85
N GLU A 130 1.10 15.28 6.10
CA GLU A 130 0.69 16.30 5.14
C GLU A 130 1.50 16.25 3.83
N GLY A 131 1.04 17.01 2.83
CA GLY A 131 1.69 17.15 1.54
C GLY A 131 1.30 16.11 0.47
N THR A 132 2.01 16.14 -0.65
CA THR A 132 1.71 15.33 -1.85
C THR A 132 2.85 14.41 -2.26
N ALA A 133 4.03 14.57 -1.65
CA ALA A 133 5.20 13.77 -1.95
C ALA A 133 5.06 12.31 -1.51
N LEU A 134 5.86 11.42 -2.11
CA LEU A 134 6.02 10.03 -1.69
C LEU A 134 6.27 9.94 -0.17
N ILE A 135 5.51 9.09 0.53
CA ILE A 135 5.75 8.77 1.94
C ILE A 135 6.77 7.63 1.97
N LYS A 136 7.99 7.93 2.41
CA LYS A 136 9.14 7.03 2.27
C LYS A 136 9.82 6.81 3.62
N HIS A 137 9.87 5.56 4.06
CA HIS A 137 10.57 5.12 5.26
C HIS A 137 11.57 4.02 4.90
N LEU A 138 12.74 4.42 4.37
CA LEU A 138 13.82 3.48 4.06
C LEU A 138 14.88 3.40 5.16
N ASP A 139 15.08 4.48 5.92
CA ASP A 139 16.11 4.57 6.96
C ASP A 139 15.66 3.92 8.28
N ASN A 140 14.35 3.76 8.47
CA ASN A 140 13.74 3.11 9.63
C ASN A 140 13.03 1.82 9.17
N PRO A 141 13.78 0.72 8.96
CA PRO A 141 13.20 -0.53 8.49
C PRO A 141 12.29 -1.17 9.53
N ILE A 142 11.28 -1.92 9.07
CA ILE A 142 10.45 -2.75 9.93
C ILE A 142 10.92 -4.19 9.84
N THR A 143 11.18 -4.77 11.00
CA THR A 143 11.46 -6.19 11.12
C THR A 143 10.19 -7.01 10.94
N ILE A 144 10.23 -7.99 10.04
CA ILE A 144 9.09 -8.84 9.67
C ILE A 144 9.42 -10.34 9.85
N PRO A 145 8.39 -11.20 9.94
CA PRO A 145 8.59 -12.65 9.90
C PRO A 145 9.13 -13.13 8.54
N PRO A 146 9.62 -14.39 8.44
CA PRO A 146 9.71 -15.37 9.51
C PRO A 146 10.72 -14.98 10.58
N TRP A 147 10.36 -15.22 11.84
CA TRP A 147 11.26 -14.94 12.96
C TRP A 147 12.30 -16.06 13.06
N SER A 148 13.56 -15.72 13.34
CA SER A 148 14.57 -16.70 13.69
C SER A 148 14.10 -17.47 14.93
N ARG A 149 14.28 -18.79 14.92
CA ARG A 149 13.99 -19.61 16.10
C ARG A 149 15.00 -19.22 17.18
N GLN A 150 14.51 -18.65 18.28
CA GLN A 150 15.29 -18.43 19.50
C GLN A 150 15.70 -19.75 20.14
#